data_AF-A0A3N9N8X1-F1
#
_entry.id   AF-A0A3N9N8X1-F1
#
_cell.length_a   1.000
_cell.length_b   1.000
_cell.length_c   1.000
_cell.angle_alpha   90.00
_cell.angle_beta   90.00
_cell.angle_gamma   90.00
#
_symmetry.space_group_name_H-M   'P 1'
#
loop_
_entity.id
_entity.type
_entity.pdbx_description
1 polymer ?
#
loop_
_entity_poly.entity_id
_entity_poly.type
_entity_poly.pdbx_seq_one_letter_code
_entity_poly.pdbx_strand_id
1 'polypeptide(L)'
;MSQLDVECQETSQEQASEEKQVPVSEAIRYRKRAQAAERSVEELTEKLQETQQSCTRLQDELQSMQTDQALSSRLNAACVVDMETAILIAKSRMQGKEKADMDEVIAQLRRDKPFLFLSSPQGSMFLTSGAKNKTTGTHSALERAARQAAGSGNRRDVQEYLRVRRQVV
;
A
#
# COMPACT_ATOMS: atom_id res chain seq x y z
N MET A 1 -36.31 -32.61 19.64
CA MET A 1 -35.88 -33.26 18.38
C MET A 1 -34.63 -34.09 18.71
N SER A 2 -34.84 -35.20 19.42
CA SER A 2 -34.76 -36.59 18.93
C SER A 2 -33.31 -37.11 19.00
N GLN A 3 -32.89 -37.67 20.14
CA GLN A 3 -32.99 -39.12 20.44
C GLN A 3 -32.53 -39.97 19.26
N LEU A 4 -31.25 -40.36 19.30
CA LEU A 4 -30.83 -41.69 18.88
C LEU A 4 -30.05 -42.27 20.05
N ASP A 5 -30.75 -43.14 20.77
CA ASP A 5 -30.28 -43.96 21.87
C ASP A 5 -29.15 -44.86 21.38
N VAL A 6 -28.00 -44.74 22.05
CA VAL A 6 -26.89 -45.68 21.94
C VAL A 6 -27.26 -46.86 22.85
N GLU A 7 -27.92 -47.86 22.29
CA GLU A 7 -28.06 -49.17 22.93
C GLU A 7 -26.69 -49.89 22.88
N CYS A 8 -25.85 -49.62 23.88
CA CYS A 8 -24.75 -50.51 24.25
C CYS A 8 -25.35 -51.70 24.99
N GLN A 9 -25.82 -52.68 24.23
CA GLN A 9 -26.21 -53.98 24.78
C GLN A 9 -24.96 -54.75 25.20
N GLU A 10 -24.87 -54.93 26.51
CA GLU A 10 -23.94 -55.80 27.20
C GLU A 10 -24.11 -57.26 26.72
N THR A 11 -23.13 -57.78 25.98
CA THR A 11 -22.82 -59.21 26.00
C THR A 11 -21.52 -59.39 26.77
N SER A 12 -21.66 -59.36 28.09
CA SER A 12 -20.65 -59.86 29.01
C SER A 12 -20.81 -61.38 29.12
N GLN A 13 -19.66 -62.07 29.24
CA GLN A 13 -19.48 -63.45 29.70
C GLN A 13 -19.59 -64.55 28.64
N GLU A 14 -18.45 -64.85 28.00
CA GLU A 14 -17.82 -66.18 27.96
C GLU A 14 -16.56 -66.12 27.09
N GLN A 15 -15.49 -65.54 27.63
CA GLN A 15 -14.10 -65.86 27.26
C GLN A 15 -13.23 -65.36 28.40
N ALA A 16 -13.18 -66.18 29.46
CA ALA A 16 -12.16 -66.08 30.48
C ALA A 16 -10.79 -66.09 29.80
N SER A 17 -10.14 -64.92 29.80
CA SER A 17 -8.69 -64.76 29.91
C SER A 17 -7.83 -65.89 29.32
N GLU A 18 -8.00 -66.19 28.04
CA GLU A 18 -6.83 -66.47 27.23
C GLU A 18 -6.19 -65.10 27.06
N GLU A 19 -5.22 -64.80 27.93
CA GLU A 19 -4.15 -63.89 27.57
C GLU A 19 -3.54 -64.47 26.28
N LYS A 20 -4.12 -64.11 25.12
CA LYS A 20 -3.61 -64.47 23.81
C LYS A 20 -2.26 -63.79 23.75
N GLN A 21 -1.25 -64.50 24.22
CA GLN A 21 0.14 -64.08 24.18
C GLN A 21 0.42 -63.82 22.72
N VAL A 22 0.37 -62.54 22.36
CA VAL A 22 0.69 -62.08 21.03
C VAL A 22 2.09 -62.59 20.77
N PRO A 23 2.29 -63.41 19.73
CA PRO A 23 3.60 -63.93 19.42
C PRO A 23 4.60 -62.78 19.41
N VAL A 24 5.76 -62.96 20.03
CA VAL A 24 6.76 -61.88 20.20
C VAL A 24 7.06 -61.19 18.86
N SER A 25 7.00 -61.93 17.74
CA SER A 25 7.13 -61.41 16.38
C SER A 25 6.05 -60.39 15.98
N GLU A 26 4.80 -60.58 16.39
CA GLU A 26 3.69 -59.65 16.17
C GLU A 26 3.81 -58.42 17.06
N ALA A 27 4.17 -58.59 18.34
CA ALA A 27 4.42 -57.48 19.25
C ALA A 27 5.55 -56.56 18.74
N ILE A 28 6.61 -57.14 18.17
CA ILE A 28 7.70 -56.37 17.53
C ILE A 28 7.19 -55.61 16.30
N ARG A 29 6.32 -56.21 15.47
CA ARG A 29 5.75 -55.54 14.29
C ARG A 29 4.88 -54.36 14.68
N TYR A 30 3.99 -54.52 15.66
CA TYR A 30 3.16 -53.44 16.14
C TYR A 30 3.97 -52.31 16.76
N ARG A 31 4.99 -52.64 17.56
CA ARG A 31 5.91 -51.63 18.11
C ARG A 31 6.62 -50.85 17.02
N LYS A 32 7.16 -51.53 15.99
CA LYS A 32 7.81 -50.85 14.85
C LYS A 32 6.85 -49.95 14.09
N ARG A 33 5.59 -50.38 13.90
CA ARG A 33 4.56 -49.57 13.23
C ARG A 33 4.16 -48.36 14.07
N ALA A 34 3.99 -48.52 15.38
CA ALA A 34 3.70 -47.43 16.31
C ALA A 34 4.84 -46.39 16.31
N GLN A 35 6.09 -46.84 16.42
CA GLN A 35 7.26 -45.96 16.33
C GLN A 35 7.39 -45.24 14.98
N ALA A 36 7.05 -45.92 13.88
CA ALA A 36 7.04 -45.27 12.57
C ALA A 36 5.93 -44.23 12.45
N ALA A 37 4.74 -44.51 13.02
CA ALA A 37 3.65 -43.56 13.08
C ALA A 37 4.00 -42.34 13.95
N GLU A 38 4.58 -42.56 15.13
CA GLU A 38 5.06 -41.49 16.03
C GLU A 38 6.06 -40.58 15.32
N ARG A 39 7.08 -41.15 14.65
CA ARG A 39 8.04 -40.35 13.86
C ARG A 39 7.37 -39.57 12.74
N SER A 40 6.43 -40.19 12.02
CA SER A 40 5.71 -39.49 10.95
C SER A 40 4.85 -38.34 11.48
N VAL A 41 4.26 -38.49 12.67
CA VAL A 41 3.50 -37.43 13.35
C VAL A 41 4.46 -36.31 13.74
N GLU A 42 5.59 -36.62 14.35
CA GLU A 42 6.63 -35.63 14.70
C GLU A 42 7.07 -34.84 13.45
N GLU A 43 7.49 -35.53 12.38
CA GLU A 43 7.91 -34.90 11.13
C GLU A 43 6.81 -34.02 10.49
N LEU A 44 5.56 -34.47 10.53
CA LEU A 44 4.43 -33.69 10.00
C LEU A 44 4.12 -32.48 10.88
N THR A 45 4.22 -32.60 12.20
CA THR A 45 4.02 -31.48 13.12
C THR A 45 5.10 -30.41 12.96
N GLU A 46 6.36 -30.81 12.76
CA GLU A 46 7.46 -29.88 12.47
C GLU A 46 7.22 -29.12 11.17
N LYS A 47 6.87 -29.83 10.08
CA LYS A 47 6.54 -29.21 8.79
C LYS A 47 5.34 -28.27 8.88
N LEU A 48 4.33 -28.64 9.66
CA LEU A 48 3.15 -27.82 9.89
C LEU A 48 3.54 -26.52 10.62
N GLN A 49 4.37 -26.61 11.67
CA GLN A 49 4.85 -25.43 12.38
C GLN A 49 5.70 -24.53 11.48
N GLU A 50 6.61 -25.09 10.68
CA GLU A 50 7.44 -24.33 9.74
C GLU A 50 6.59 -23.61 8.69
N THR A 51 5.62 -24.30 8.09
CA THR A 51 4.71 -23.72 7.11
C THR A 51 3.81 -22.65 7.74
N GLN A 52 3.32 -22.85 8.96
CA GLN A 52 2.57 -21.82 9.67
C GLN A 52 3.42 -20.57 9.95
N GLN A 53 4.66 -20.74 10.42
CA GLN A 53 5.56 -19.62 10.67
C GLN A 53 5.90 -18.84 9.40
N SER A 54 6.10 -19.53 8.28
CA SER A 54 6.32 -18.87 6.98
C SER A 54 5.06 -18.16 6.49
N CYS A 55 3.87 -18.75 6.64
CA CYS A 55 2.61 -18.10 6.33
C CYS A 55 2.39 -16.82 7.14
N THR A 56 2.64 -16.83 8.45
CA THR A 56 2.49 -15.64 9.29
C THR A 56 3.48 -14.55 8.88
N ARG A 57 4.75 -14.90 8.62
CA ARG A 57 5.77 -13.94 8.16
C ARG A 57 5.38 -13.29 6.84
N LEU A 58 4.98 -14.10 5.84
CA LEU A 58 4.55 -13.60 4.54
C LEU A 58 3.28 -12.75 4.63
N GLN A 59 2.36 -13.10 5.53
CA GLN A 59 1.16 -12.31 5.79
C GLN A 59 1.52 -10.93 6.37
N ASP A 60 2.43 -10.87 7.35
CA ASP A 60 2.90 -9.62 7.93
C ASP A 60 3.62 -8.75 6.90
N GLU A 61 4.47 -9.37 6.06
CA GLU A 61 5.14 -8.69 4.95
C GLU A 61 4.13 -8.12 3.94
N LEU A 62 3.14 -8.92 3.52
CA LEU A 62 2.08 -8.45 2.61
C LEU A 62 1.29 -7.30 3.19
N GLN A 63 0.91 -7.38 4.47
CA GLN A 63 0.22 -6.29 5.16
C GLN A 63 1.07 -5.03 5.17
N SER A 64 2.37 -5.15 5.49
CA SER A 64 3.28 -4.00 5.49
C SER A 64 3.41 -3.36 4.09
N MET A 65 3.57 -4.16 3.03
CA MET A 65 3.65 -3.67 1.66
C MET A 65 2.35 -2.98 1.21
N GLN A 66 1.19 -3.55 1.58
CA GLN A 66 -0.11 -2.94 1.27
C GLN A 66 -0.28 -1.61 1.98
N THR A 67 0.12 -1.50 3.26
CA THR A 67 0.06 -0.23 3.98
C THR A 67 0.99 0.81 3.35
N ASP A 68 2.19 0.42 2.93
CA ASP A 68 3.15 1.30 2.26
C ASP A 68 2.65 1.80 0.91
N GLN A 69 2.07 0.90 0.11
CA GLN A 69 1.49 1.24 -1.18
C GLN A 69 0.29 2.19 -1.03
N ALA A 70 -0.60 1.91 -0.08
CA ALA A 70 -1.75 2.77 0.20
C ALA A 70 -1.32 4.16 0.66
N LEU A 71 -0.33 4.22 1.56
CA LEU A 71 0.21 5.47 2.07
C LEU A 71 0.92 6.28 0.98
N SER A 72 1.74 5.63 0.15
CA SER A 72 2.40 6.27 -1.01
C SER A 72 1.39 6.82 -2.00
N SER A 73 0.33 6.06 -2.33
CA SER A 73 -0.74 6.51 -3.22
C SER A 73 -1.45 7.77 -2.69
N ARG A 74 -1.77 7.80 -1.40
CA ARG A 74 -2.43 8.96 -0.77
C ARG A 74 -1.51 10.18 -0.66
N LEU A 75 -0.23 9.99 -0.32
CA LEU A 75 0.76 11.09 -0.29
C LEU A 75 1.00 11.66 -1.69
N ASN A 76 0.99 10.81 -2.72
CA ASN A 76 1.10 11.26 -4.11
C ASN A 76 -0.14 12.07 -4.52
N ALA A 77 -1.35 11.61 -4.15
CA ALA A 77 -2.58 12.37 -4.35
C ALA A 77 -2.60 13.71 -3.60
N ALA A 78 -1.86 13.82 -2.49
CA ALA A 78 -1.67 15.06 -1.74
C ALA A 78 -0.56 15.97 -2.31
N CYS A 79 0.07 15.59 -3.43
CA CYS A 79 1.11 16.37 -4.10
C CYS A 79 2.32 16.69 -3.19
N VAL A 80 2.82 15.67 -2.49
CA VAL A 80 4.04 15.75 -1.67
C VAL A 80 5.28 16.00 -2.55
N VAL A 81 6.13 16.93 -2.14
CA VAL A 81 7.41 17.28 -2.80
C VAL A 81 8.50 16.26 -2.46
N ASP A 82 8.60 15.87 -1.19
CA ASP A 82 9.58 14.90 -0.68
C ASP A 82 8.85 13.68 -0.11
N MET A 83 8.71 12.66 -0.96
CA MET A 83 7.97 11.44 -0.67
C MET A 83 8.63 10.64 0.46
N GLU A 84 9.96 10.51 0.46
CA GLU A 84 10.68 9.67 1.42
C GLU A 84 10.54 10.22 2.84
N THR A 85 10.76 11.53 2.99
CA THR A 85 10.59 12.20 4.29
C THR A 85 9.15 12.13 4.76
N ALA A 86 8.17 12.32 3.87
CA ALA A 86 6.76 12.24 4.22
C ALA A 86 6.35 10.81 4.65
N ILE A 87 6.82 9.77 3.95
CA ILE A 87 6.58 8.37 4.32
C ILE A 87 7.16 8.09 5.70
N LEU A 88 8.40 8.47 5.97
CA LEU A 88 9.06 8.23 7.25
C LEU A 88 8.31 8.88 8.43
N ILE A 89 7.85 10.12 8.25
CA ILE A 89 7.10 10.85 9.28
C ILE A 89 5.69 10.27 9.44
N ALA A 90 5.03 9.91 8.34
CA ALA A 90 3.70 9.32 8.41
C ALA A 90 3.73 7.94 9.10
N LYS A 91 4.71 7.09 8.76
CA LYS A 91 4.94 5.81 9.45
C LYS A 91 5.19 5.97 10.94
N SER A 92 6.06 6.90 11.34
CA SER A 92 6.31 7.15 12.77
C SER A 92 5.08 7.66 13.53
N ARG A 93 4.16 8.36 12.86
CA ARG A 93 2.88 8.82 13.46
C ARG A 93 1.81 7.73 13.52
N MET A 94 1.86 6.77 12.61
CA MET A 94 0.98 5.59 12.63
C MET A 94 1.47 4.54 13.62
N GLN A 95 2.77 4.49 13.89
CA GLN A 95 3.35 3.59 14.88
C GLN A 95 2.80 3.89 16.28
N GLY A 96 2.14 2.90 16.89
CA GLY A 96 1.49 3.03 18.20
C GLY A 96 0.00 3.42 18.16
N LYS A 97 -0.58 3.63 16.97
CA LYS A 97 -2.02 3.82 16.78
C LYS A 97 -2.59 2.65 15.98
N GLU A 98 -3.33 1.78 16.64
CA GLU A 98 -3.90 0.55 16.06
C GLU A 98 -4.85 0.82 14.87
N LYS A 99 -5.43 2.02 14.80
CA LYS A 99 -6.29 2.50 13.70
C LYS A 99 -6.06 3.99 13.40
N ALA A 100 -4.83 4.36 13.05
CA ALA A 100 -4.61 5.69 12.50
C ALA A 100 -5.23 5.79 11.09
N ASP A 101 -6.17 6.73 10.91
CA ASP A 101 -6.63 7.08 9.57
C ASP A 101 -5.49 7.78 8.83
N MET A 102 -5.09 7.23 7.67
CA MET A 102 -4.00 7.80 6.87
C MET A 102 -4.34 9.22 6.43
N ASP A 103 -5.62 9.53 6.20
CA ASP A 103 -6.04 10.86 5.76
C ASP A 103 -5.86 11.91 6.88
N GLU A 104 -6.14 11.53 8.13
CA GLU A 104 -5.86 12.37 9.29
C GLU A 104 -4.36 12.62 9.48
N VAL A 105 -3.53 11.58 9.29
CA VAL A 105 -2.07 11.71 9.39
C VAL A 105 -1.54 12.66 8.32
N ILE A 106 -2.03 12.55 7.09
CA ILE A 106 -1.66 13.44 5.98
C ILE A 106 -2.14 14.88 6.26
N ALA A 107 -3.36 15.05 6.75
CA ALA A 107 -3.89 16.37 7.12
C ALA A 107 -3.06 17.03 8.24
N GLN A 108 -2.65 16.27 9.25
CA GLN A 108 -1.74 16.74 10.30
C GLN A 108 -0.36 17.07 9.73
N LEU A 109 0.18 16.21 8.86
CA LEU A 109 1.49 16.44 8.24
C LEU A 109 1.48 17.74 7.42
N ARG A 110 0.38 18.02 6.72
CA ARG A 110 0.19 19.26 5.95
C ARG A 110 0.12 20.51 6.83
N ARG A 111 -0.44 20.41 8.04
CA ARG A 111 -0.47 21.52 9.02
C ARG A 111 0.91 21.76 9.64
N ASP A 112 1.57 20.69 10.06
CA ASP A 112 2.83 20.80 10.82
C ASP A 112 4.04 21.07 9.92
N LYS A 113 4.03 20.50 8.70
CA LYS A 113 5.13 20.54 7.74
C LYS A 113 4.63 20.90 6.33
N PRO A 114 4.11 22.13 6.13
CA PRO A 114 3.55 22.55 4.84
C PRO A 114 4.59 22.54 3.70
N PHE A 115 5.88 22.69 4.02
CA PHE A 115 6.97 22.66 3.04
C PHE A 115 7.17 21.29 2.37
N LEU A 116 6.65 20.21 2.95
CA LEU A 116 6.68 18.87 2.33
C LEU A 116 5.62 18.72 1.24
N PHE A 117 4.67 19.66 1.15
CA PHE A 117 3.59 19.63 0.17
C PHE A 117 3.80 20.76 -0.83
N LEU A 118 3.39 20.52 -2.07
CA LEU A 118 3.20 21.62 -3.01
C LEU A 118 2.14 22.54 -2.39
N SER A 119 2.55 23.74 -2.02
CA SER A 119 1.59 24.81 -1.74
C SER A 119 0.70 24.90 -2.98
N SER A 120 -0.61 24.85 -2.77
CA SER A 120 -1.60 25.10 -3.81
C SER A 120 -1.09 26.20 -4.75
N PRO A 121 -1.26 26.12 -6.08
CA PRO A 121 -0.77 27.13 -7.03
C PRO A 121 -1.48 28.49 -6.90
N GLN A 122 -1.93 28.87 -5.70
CA GLN A 122 -2.21 30.24 -5.31
C GLN A 122 -0.88 30.93 -4.94
N GLY A 123 -0.14 31.32 -5.98
CA GLY A 123 0.66 32.54 -5.93
C GLY A 123 1.89 32.52 -5.04
N SER A 124 2.90 31.71 -5.39
CA SER A 124 4.28 32.10 -5.14
C SER A 124 5.18 31.36 -6.11
N MET A 125 5.25 31.84 -7.35
CA MET A 125 6.50 31.72 -8.10
C MET A 125 7.54 32.43 -7.24
N PHE A 126 8.44 31.67 -6.61
CA PHE A 126 9.69 32.24 -6.10
C PHE A 126 10.46 32.74 -7.33
N LEU A 127 10.14 33.98 -7.71
CA LEU A 127 10.93 34.77 -8.63
C LEU A 127 12.27 34.96 -7.95
N THR A 128 13.29 34.24 -8.42
CA THR A 128 14.66 34.62 -8.16
C THR A 128 14.82 36.07 -8.61
N SER A 129 15.39 36.89 -7.74
CA SER A 129 15.59 38.33 -7.90
C SER A 129 16.39 38.62 -9.17
N GLY A 130 15.70 38.75 -10.32
CA GLY A 130 16.36 38.99 -11.61
C GLY A 130 15.49 38.78 -12.85
N ALA A 131 14.47 37.93 -12.81
CA ALA A 131 13.65 37.67 -13.98
C ALA A 131 12.45 38.63 -14.05
N LYS A 132 12.59 39.76 -14.77
CA LYS A 132 11.44 40.55 -15.22
C LYS A 132 10.65 39.73 -16.25
N ASN A 133 9.63 39.00 -15.80
CA ASN A 133 8.65 38.35 -16.69
C ASN A 133 7.87 39.42 -17.47
N LYS A 134 8.38 39.78 -18.64
CA LYS A 134 7.82 40.76 -19.57
C LYS A 134 6.96 40.12 -20.67
N THR A 135 6.58 38.85 -20.52
CA THR A 135 6.02 38.03 -21.61
C THR A 135 4.49 37.87 -21.54
N THR A 136 3.86 37.92 -20.36
CA THR A 136 2.40 37.74 -20.27
C THR A 136 1.60 38.95 -20.78
N GLY A 137 2.16 40.17 -20.69
CA GLY A 137 1.52 41.38 -21.23
C GLY A 137 1.70 41.57 -22.74
N THR A 138 2.76 41.02 -23.33
CA THR A 138 3.11 41.25 -24.74
C THR A 138 2.31 40.37 -25.70
N HIS A 139 1.94 39.15 -25.30
CA HIS A 139 1.06 38.30 -26.11
C HIS A 139 -0.34 38.92 -26.32
N SER A 140 -0.93 39.53 -25.29
CA SER A 140 -2.24 40.20 -25.40
C SER A 140 -2.17 41.52 -26.20
N ALA A 141 -1.01 42.18 -26.22
CA ALA A 141 -0.78 43.38 -27.04
C ALA A 141 -0.58 43.00 -28.52
N LEU A 142 0.12 41.91 -28.80
CA LEU A 142 0.31 41.38 -30.15
C LEU A 142 -1.01 40.95 -30.78
N GLU A 143 -1.85 40.22 -30.03
CA GLU A 143 -3.16 39.75 -30.50
C GLU A 143 -4.11 40.90 -30.83
N ARG A 144 -4.13 41.96 -30.00
CA ARG A 144 -4.92 43.17 -30.26
C ARG A 144 -4.44 43.91 -31.51
N ALA A 145 -3.12 44.11 -31.64
CA ALA A 145 -2.55 44.75 -32.83
C ALA A 145 -2.82 43.93 -34.10
N ALA A 146 -2.81 42.59 -34.02
CA ALA A 146 -3.13 41.71 -35.13
C ALA A 146 -4.59 41.85 -35.57
N ARG A 147 -5.55 41.84 -34.62
CA ARG A 147 -6.98 42.03 -34.91
C ARG A 147 -7.25 43.41 -35.50
N GLN A 148 -6.61 44.45 -34.98
CA GLN A 148 -6.78 45.81 -35.46
C GLN A 148 -6.22 46.00 -36.87
N ALA A 149 -5.03 45.47 -37.17
CA ALA A 149 -4.46 45.48 -38.51
C ALA A 149 -5.30 44.69 -39.53
N ALA A 150 -5.87 43.55 -39.11
CA ALA A 150 -6.74 42.73 -39.96
C ALA A 150 -8.10 43.41 -40.23
N GLY A 151 -8.65 44.13 -39.25
CA GLY A 151 -9.94 44.80 -39.38
C GLY A 151 -9.89 46.15 -40.08
N SER A 152 -8.82 46.94 -39.91
CA SER A 152 -8.72 48.29 -40.48
C SER A 152 -8.10 48.33 -41.88
N GLY A 153 -7.26 47.35 -42.23
CA GLY A 153 -6.51 47.32 -43.49
C GLY A 153 -5.55 48.51 -43.69
N ASN A 154 -5.35 49.33 -42.66
CA ASN A 154 -4.56 50.56 -42.75
C ASN A 154 -3.06 50.25 -42.57
N ARG A 155 -2.22 50.88 -43.39
CA ARG A 155 -0.76 50.73 -43.36
C ARG A 155 -0.18 51.02 -41.97
N ARG A 156 -0.72 51.98 -41.23
CA ARG A 156 -0.23 52.35 -39.89
C ARG A 156 -0.40 51.20 -38.89
N ASP A 157 -1.58 50.59 -38.88
CA ASP A 157 -1.91 49.51 -37.94
C ASP A 157 -1.11 48.23 -38.26
N VAL A 158 -0.87 47.95 -39.54
CA VAL A 158 0.04 46.87 -39.97
C VAL A 158 1.48 47.11 -39.51
N GLN A 159 1.96 48.36 -39.57
CA GLN A 159 3.30 48.71 -39.10
C GLN A 159 3.44 48.57 -37.58
N GLU A 160 2.41 48.94 -36.82
CA GLU A 160 2.39 48.73 -35.37
C GLU A 160 2.40 47.25 -35.01
N TYR A 161 1.59 46.42 -35.66
CA TYR A 161 1.62 44.97 -35.49
C TYR A 161 3.00 44.38 -35.77
N LEU A 162 3.65 44.75 -36.88
CA LEU A 162 5.00 44.27 -37.22
C LEU A 162 6.08 44.79 -36.25
N ARG A 163 5.88 45.95 -35.64
CA ARG A 163 6.78 46.46 -34.59
C ARG A 163 6.63 45.66 -33.30
N VAL A 164 5.40 45.39 -32.85
CA VAL A 164 5.13 44.58 -31.65
C VAL A 164 5.59 43.14 -31.85
N ARG A 165 5.35 42.55 -33.03
CA ARG A 165 5.81 41.20 -33.38
C ARG A 165 7.33 41.02 -33.25
N ARG A 166 8.10 42.03 -33.65
CA ARG A 166 9.58 42.02 -33.55
C ARG A 166 10.12 42.13 -32.12
N GLN A 167 9.29 42.50 -31.15
CA GLN A 167 9.67 42.58 -29.74
C GLN A 167 9.37 41.29 -28.96
N VAL A 168 8.59 40.38 -29.56
CA VAL A 168 8.14 39.12 -28.96
C VAL A 168 8.95 37.92 -29.47
N VAL A 169 9.59 38.03 -30.64
CA VAL A 169 10.56 37.06 -31.19
C VAL A 169 11.95 37.39 -30.65
#